data_AF-A0A2K5CIV1-F1
#
_entry.id   AF-A0A2K5CIV1-F1
#
_cell.length_a   1.000
_cell.length_b   1.000
_cell.length_c   1.000
_cell.angle_alpha   90.00
_cell.angle_beta   90.00
_cell.angle_gamma   90.00
#
_symmetry.space_group_name_H-M   'P 1'
#
loop_
_entity.id
_entity.type
_entity.pdbx_description
1 polymer ?
#
loop_
_entity_poly.entity_id
_entity_poly.type
_entity_poly.pdbx_seq_one_letter_code
_entity_poly.pdbx_strand_id
1 'polypeptide(L)'
;MAVPGPAPGAGARPRLDLQFLQRFLQIQKVLFPSWSSQNALMFLTLLCLTLLGEAGTDLQRLLPALSFELRLSGSHLSLPLASPTAQLKSFDQFTCNLLYVSWRKDLTEHLHRLYFQGRVYYTLNVLRDDIDNPDQRISQDVERFCRQLSSMASKLIVSPFTLVYYTYQCFQRFKHMQIRVNAESAAFYSRHQHL
;
A
#
# COMPACT_ATOMS: atom_id res chain seq x y z
N MET A 1 -15.00 52.30 21.16
CA MET A 1 -14.06 51.15 21.20
C MET A 1 -14.88 49.88 21.18
N ALA A 2 -15.06 49.26 20.01
CA ALA A 2 -15.71 47.96 19.91
C ALA A 2 -14.63 46.89 20.02
N VAL A 3 -14.75 46.01 21.02
CA VAL A 3 -13.89 44.83 21.19
C VAL A 3 -14.15 43.91 19.98
N PRO A 4 -13.11 43.51 19.22
CA PRO A 4 -13.30 42.52 18.17
C PRO A 4 -13.70 41.19 18.82
N GLY A 5 -14.85 40.65 18.42
CA GLY A 5 -15.29 39.32 18.84
C GLY A 5 -14.28 38.25 18.38
N PRO A 6 -14.19 37.12 19.09
CA PRO A 6 -13.23 36.06 18.78
C PRO A 6 -13.50 35.51 17.37
N ALA A 7 -12.45 35.38 16.57
CA ALA A 7 -12.50 34.83 15.23
C ALA A 7 -13.11 33.41 15.23
N PRO A 8 -13.99 33.08 14.28
CA PRO A 8 -14.60 31.76 14.23
C PRO A 8 -13.56 30.72 13.80
N GLY A 9 -13.23 29.79 14.70
CA GLY A 9 -12.86 28.42 14.30
C GLY A 9 -11.40 27.99 14.41
N ALA A 10 -10.56 28.62 15.24
CA ALA A 10 -9.28 28.01 15.62
C ALA A 10 -9.52 26.86 16.63
N GLY A 11 -9.44 25.60 16.17
CA GLY A 11 -9.26 24.47 17.09
C GLY A 11 -10.12 23.22 16.91
N ALA A 12 -10.89 23.08 15.82
CA ALA A 12 -11.49 21.77 15.51
C ALA A 12 -10.36 20.82 15.08
N ARG A 13 -9.99 19.87 15.96
CA ARG A 13 -9.05 18.80 15.62
C ARG A 13 -9.52 18.13 14.33
N PRO A 14 -8.64 17.90 13.33
CA PRO A 14 -9.04 17.19 12.13
C PRO A 14 -9.57 15.81 12.52
N ARG A 15 -10.87 15.61 12.39
CA ARG A 15 -11.52 14.33 12.61
C ARG A 15 -11.48 13.55 11.30
N LEU A 16 -11.34 12.24 11.41
CA LEU A 16 -11.49 11.31 10.28
C LEU A 16 -12.97 11.20 9.91
N ASP A 17 -13.54 12.31 9.43
CA ASP A 17 -14.94 12.40 9.04
C ASP A 17 -15.12 11.98 7.57
N LEU A 18 -16.36 11.67 7.18
CA LEU A 18 -16.72 11.41 5.77
C LEU A 18 -16.28 12.55 4.83
N GLN A 19 -16.25 13.78 5.33
CA GLN A 19 -15.74 14.93 4.59
C GLN A 19 -14.25 14.81 4.27
N PHE A 20 -13.44 14.25 5.18
CA PHE A 20 -12.03 13.95 4.91
C PHE A 20 -11.92 12.92 3.78
N LEU A 21 -12.71 11.85 3.83
CA LEU A 21 -12.71 10.81 2.79
C LEU A 21 -13.12 11.39 1.42
N GLN A 22 -14.15 12.23 1.38
CA GLN A 22 -14.58 12.89 0.15
C GLN A 22 -13.47 13.77 -0.45
N ARG A 23 -12.79 14.57 0.38
CA ARG A 23 -11.64 15.40 -0.06
C ARG A 23 -10.49 14.53 -0.54
N PHE A 24 -10.19 13.45 0.16
CA PHE A 24 -9.17 12.49 -0.24
C PHE A 24 -9.48 11.85 -1.59
N LEU A 25 -10.72 11.42 -1.82
CA LEU A 25 -11.16 10.85 -3.09
C LEU A 25 -11.09 11.87 -4.24
N GLN A 26 -11.37 13.15 -3.98
CA GLN A 26 -11.17 14.21 -4.98
C GLN A 26 -9.69 14.34 -5.37
N ILE A 27 -8.77 14.28 -4.40
CA ILE A 27 -7.32 14.29 -4.67
C ILE A 27 -6.92 13.05 -5.48
N GLN A 28 -7.42 11.86 -5.12
CA GLN A 28 -7.15 10.63 -5.88
C GLN A 28 -7.62 10.73 -7.34
N LYS A 29 -8.74 11.40 -7.61
CA LYS A 29 -9.23 11.64 -8.98
C LYS A 29 -8.28 12.53 -9.80
N VAL A 30 -7.56 13.45 -9.14
CA VAL A 30 -6.51 14.26 -9.80
C VAL A 30 -5.28 13.40 -10.10
N LEU A 31 -4.91 12.49 -9.19
CA LEU A 31 -3.78 11.58 -9.38
C LEU A 31 -4.04 10.53 -10.47
N PHE A 32 -5.30 10.13 -10.66
CA PHE A 32 -5.74 9.18 -11.68
C PHE A 32 -6.81 9.81 -12.57
N PRO A 33 -6.43 10.66 -13.55
CA PRO A 33 -7.40 11.36 -14.38
C PRO A 33 -8.20 10.42 -15.29
N SER A 34 -7.60 9.31 -15.72
CA SER A 34 -8.25 8.26 -16.48
C SER A 34 -7.62 6.88 -16.20
N TRP A 35 -8.40 5.82 -16.40
CA TRP A 35 -7.97 4.42 -16.26
C TRP A 35 -6.87 4.01 -17.24
N SER A 36 -6.61 4.81 -18.28
CA SER A 36 -5.55 4.58 -19.27
C SER A 36 -4.48 5.69 -19.24
N SER A 37 -4.35 6.39 -18.11
CA SER A 37 -3.27 7.35 -17.90
C SER A 37 -1.96 6.64 -17.57
N GLN A 38 -0.82 7.31 -17.78
CA GLN A 38 0.50 6.81 -17.39
C GLN A 38 0.54 6.38 -15.91
N ASN A 39 -0.14 7.11 -15.03
CA ASN A 39 -0.24 6.78 -13.60
C ASN A 39 -1.01 5.48 -13.36
N ALA A 40 -2.09 5.23 -14.11
CA ALA A 40 -2.85 4.00 -14.01
C ALA A 40 -2.03 2.79 -14.49
N LEU A 41 -1.26 2.95 -15.56
CA LEU A 41 -0.32 1.92 -16.03
C LEU A 41 0.78 1.64 -15.01
N MET A 42 1.41 2.67 -14.44
CA MET A 42 2.43 2.52 -13.39
C MET A 42 1.86 1.86 -12.11
N PHE A 43 0.60 2.14 -11.79
CA PHE A 43 -0.08 1.51 -10.67
C PHE A 43 -0.42 0.04 -10.95
N LEU A 44 -0.80 -0.29 -12.18
CA LEU A 44 -1.05 -1.67 -12.60
C LEU A 44 0.25 -2.48 -12.64
N THR A 45 1.36 -1.91 -13.11
CA THR A 45 2.66 -2.58 -13.05
C THR A 45 3.11 -2.78 -11.61
N LEU A 46 2.88 -1.80 -10.72
CA LEU A 46 3.11 -1.96 -9.28
C LEU A 46 2.29 -3.12 -8.70
N LEU A 47 1.00 -3.21 -9.06
CA LEU A 47 0.13 -4.31 -8.63
C LEU A 47 0.66 -5.66 -9.11
N CYS A 48 1.11 -5.77 -10.36
CA CYS A 48 1.70 -7.00 -10.88
C CYS A 48 3.01 -7.37 -10.17
N LEU A 49 3.93 -6.40 -10.00
CA LEU A 49 5.23 -6.60 -9.34
C LEU A 49 5.07 -6.99 -7.87
N THR A 50 4.14 -6.36 -7.15
CA THR A 50 3.88 -6.69 -5.74
C THR A 50 3.33 -8.10 -5.57
N LEU A 51 2.36 -8.50 -6.40
CA LEU A 51 1.82 -9.88 -6.39
C LEU A 51 2.89 -10.91 -6.75
N LEU A 52 3.68 -10.65 -7.79
CA LEU A 52 4.78 -11.54 -8.20
C LEU A 52 5.88 -11.61 -7.11
N GLY A 53 6.16 -10.49 -6.45
CA GLY A 53 7.11 -10.39 -5.36
C GLY A 53 6.67 -11.18 -4.12
N GLU A 54 5.38 -11.15 -3.77
CA GLU A 54 4.84 -11.98 -2.69
C GLU A 54 4.90 -13.47 -3.03
N ALA A 55 4.51 -13.86 -4.25
CA ALA A 55 4.63 -15.24 -4.72
C ALA A 55 6.09 -15.74 -4.71
N GLY A 56 7.03 -14.90 -5.14
CA GLY A 56 8.46 -15.19 -5.08
C GLY A 56 8.96 -15.32 -3.64
N THR A 57 8.46 -14.51 -2.72
CA THR A 57 8.80 -14.60 -1.29
C THR A 57 8.26 -15.90 -0.67
N ASP A 58 7.06 -16.33 -1.05
CA ASP A 58 6.50 -17.63 -0.63
C ASP A 58 7.33 -18.81 -1.13
N LEU A 59 7.81 -18.76 -2.38
CA LEU A 59 8.72 -19.78 -2.91
C LEU A 59 10.06 -19.79 -2.16
N GLN A 60 10.61 -18.62 -1.86
CA GLN A 60 11.84 -18.47 -1.07
C GLN A 60 11.72 -19.08 0.33
N ARG A 61 10.52 -19.05 0.95
CA ARG A 61 10.30 -19.66 2.27
C ARG A 61 10.48 -21.19 2.26
N LEU A 62 10.30 -21.84 1.12
CA LEU A 62 10.49 -23.29 0.94
C LEU A 62 11.94 -23.65 0.55
N LEU A 63 12.75 -22.65 0.20
CA LEU A 63 14.12 -22.80 -0.29
C LEU A 63 15.08 -23.51 0.68
N PRO A 64 15.03 -23.33 2.02
CA PRO A 64 15.95 -24.00 2.93
C PRO A 64 15.90 -25.53 2.83
N ALA A 65 14.72 -26.11 2.65
CA ALA A 65 14.54 -27.55 2.51
C ALA A 65 15.16 -28.08 1.21
N LEU A 66 14.91 -27.39 0.09
CA LEU A 66 15.40 -27.79 -1.23
C LEU A 66 16.92 -27.53 -1.39
N SER A 67 17.42 -26.43 -0.83
CA SER A 67 18.83 -26.05 -0.90
C SER A 67 19.74 -26.95 -0.07
N PHE A 68 19.25 -27.49 1.07
CA PHE A 68 19.98 -28.47 1.86
C PHE A 68 20.18 -29.78 1.07
N GLU A 69 19.10 -30.31 0.47
CA GLU A 69 19.13 -31.50 -0.39
C GLU A 69 20.06 -31.30 -1.61
N LEU A 70 19.94 -30.18 -2.31
CA LEU A 70 20.77 -29.86 -3.47
C LEU A 70 22.25 -29.60 -3.12
N ARG A 71 22.53 -29.10 -1.91
CA ARG A 71 23.90 -28.93 -1.39
C ARG A 71 24.54 -30.28 -1.09
N LEU A 72 23.81 -31.21 -0.50
CA LEU A 72 24.29 -32.57 -0.26
C LEU A 72 24.59 -33.31 -1.57
N SER A 73 23.81 -33.03 -2.63
CA SER A 73 24.05 -33.59 -3.96
C SER A 73 25.23 -32.95 -4.71
N GLY A 74 26.00 -32.04 -4.09
CA GLY A 74 27.20 -31.42 -4.69
C GLY A 74 26.93 -30.43 -5.83
N SER A 75 25.67 -30.01 -6.01
CA SER A 75 25.29 -29.10 -7.09
C SER A 75 25.59 -27.64 -6.72
N HIS A 76 26.25 -26.89 -7.62
CA HIS A 76 26.49 -25.45 -7.48
C HIS A 76 25.20 -24.60 -7.65
N LEU A 77 24.06 -25.26 -7.87
CA LEU A 77 22.75 -24.65 -8.15
C LEU A 77 22.03 -24.11 -6.90
N SER A 78 22.59 -24.30 -5.71
CA SER A 78 22.02 -23.79 -4.44
C SER A 78 22.05 -22.26 -4.31
N LEU A 79 23.01 -21.57 -4.95
CA LEU A 79 23.18 -20.10 -4.88
C LEU A 79 22.22 -19.25 -5.77
N PRO A 80 21.87 -19.62 -7.01
CA PRO A 80 21.12 -18.72 -7.92
C PRO A 80 19.65 -18.48 -7.56
N LEU A 81 19.02 -19.28 -6.68
CA LEU A 81 17.57 -19.18 -6.45
C LEU A 81 17.15 -17.99 -5.56
N ALA A 82 18.10 -17.36 -4.85
CA ALA A 82 17.84 -16.17 -4.01
C ALA A 82 17.92 -14.83 -4.76
N SER A 83 18.52 -14.79 -5.95
CA SER A 83 18.72 -13.55 -6.72
C SER A 83 17.42 -12.90 -7.25
N PRO A 84 16.44 -13.66 -7.80
CA PRO A 84 15.29 -13.05 -8.48
C PRO A 84 14.36 -12.27 -7.54
N THR A 85 14.21 -12.70 -6.28
CA THR A 85 13.30 -12.07 -5.32
C THR A 85 13.80 -10.70 -4.86
N ALA A 86 15.12 -10.55 -4.67
CA ALA A 86 15.74 -9.26 -4.35
C ALA A 86 15.62 -8.26 -5.51
N GLN A 87 15.74 -8.73 -6.75
CA GLN A 87 15.54 -7.92 -7.95
C GLN A 87 14.09 -7.41 -8.02
N LEU A 88 13.10 -8.29 -7.83
CA LEU A 88 11.68 -7.91 -7.81
C LEU A 88 11.36 -6.86 -6.73
N LYS A 89 11.88 -7.01 -5.51
CA LYS A 89 11.68 -6.03 -4.43
C LYS A 89 12.34 -4.67 -4.77
N SER A 90 13.49 -4.68 -5.44
CA SER A 90 14.13 -3.45 -5.92
C SER A 90 13.32 -2.75 -7.01
N PHE A 91 12.73 -3.51 -7.94
CA PHE A 91 11.84 -2.98 -8.97
C PHE A 91 10.55 -2.40 -8.38
N ASP A 92 9.94 -3.05 -7.39
CA ASP A 92 8.78 -2.51 -6.66
C ASP A 92 9.08 -1.14 -6.04
N GLN A 93 10.22 -1.03 -5.35
CA GLN A 93 10.66 0.25 -4.77
C GLN A 93 10.93 1.31 -5.84
N PHE A 94 11.50 0.92 -6.98
CA PHE A 94 11.72 1.83 -8.11
C PHE A 94 10.39 2.35 -8.68
N THR A 95 9.40 1.48 -8.88
CA THR A 95 8.07 1.88 -9.37
C THR A 95 7.35 2.78 -8.36
N CYS A 96 7.46 2.52 -7.04
CA CYS A 96 6.95 3.41 -6.00
C CYS A 96 7.56 4.81 -6.09
N ASN A 97 8.87 4.90 -6.32
CA ASN A 97 9.56 6.18 -6.45
C ASN A 97 9.13 6.92 -7.72
N LEU A 98 8.93 6.21 -8.83
CA LEU A 98 8.45 6.81 -10.08
C LEU A 98 7.00 7.33 -9.93
N LEU A 99 6.13 6.56 -9.28
CA LEU A 99 4.76 6.98 -8.92
C LEU A 99 4.77 8.22 -8.03
N TYR A 100 5.64 8.26 -7.02
CA TYR A 100 5.80 9.44 -6.16
C TYR A 100 6.10 10.70 -6.98
N VAL A 101 7.08 10.64 -7.90
CA VAL A 101 7.47 11.78 -8.72
C VAL A 101 6.33 12.22 -9.63
N SER A 102 5.65 11.27 -10.29
CA SER A 102 4.53 11.55 -11.17
C SER A 102 3.36 12.20 -10.43
N TRP A 103 2.94 11.61 -9.30
CA TRP A 103 1.87 12.14 -8.46
C TRP A 103 2.17 13.52 -7.90
N ARG A 104 3.41 13.75 -7.46
CA ARG A 104 3.82 15.07 -7.01
C ARG A 104 3.69 16.09 -8.13
N LYS A 105 4.17 15.77 -9.34
CA LYS A 105 4.08 16.65 -10.50
C LYS A 105 2.62 17.00 -10.79
N ASP A 106 1.75 16.00 -10.93
CA ASP A 106 0.34 16.21 -11.29
C ASP A 106 -0.43 17.00 -10.22
N LEU A 107 -0.20 16.69 -8.94
CA LEU A 107 -0.87 17.37 -7.84
C LEU A 107 -0.38 18.80 -7.66
N THR A 108 0.94 19.03 -7.74
CA THR A 108 1.50 20.39 -7.68
C THR A 108 1.05 21.24 -8.87
N GLU A 109 1.06 20.70 -10.10
CA GLU A 109 0.56 21.43 -11.27
C GLU A 109 -0.93 21.76 -11.16
N HIS A 110 -1.75 20.82 -10.67
CA HIS A 110 -3.18 21.05 -10.46
C HIS A 110 -3.42 22.15 -9.41
N LEU A 111 -2.72 22.10 -8.28
CA LEU A 111 -2.83 23.11 -7.24
C LEU A 111 -2.29 24.48 -7.68
N HIS A 112 -1.17 24.52 -8.40
CA HIS A 112 -0.65 25.76 -8.97
C HIS A 112 -1.62 26.38 -9.97
N ARG A 113 -2.24 25.58 -10.85
CA ARG A 113 -3.26 26.09 -11.77
C ARG A 113 -4.42 26.76 -11.03
N LEU A 114 -4.91 26.16 -9.94
CA LEU A 114 -5.97 26.74 -9.11
C LEU A 114 -5.50 27.98 -8.33
N TYR A 115 -4.26 27.96 -7.83
CA TYR A 115 -3.68 29.05 -7.04
C TYR A 115 -3.51 30.33 -7.86
N PHE A 116 -3.03 30.21 -9.10
CA PHE A 116 -2.87 31.33 -10.03
C PHE A 116 -4.13 31.65 -10.83
N GLN A 117 -5.25 30.95 -10.59
CA GLN A 117 -6.49 31.23 -11.29
C GLN A 117 -7.14 32.51 -10.77
N GLY A 118 -7.14 33.57 -11.59
CA GLY A 118 -7.81 34.83 -11.28
C GLY A 118 -7.16 35.58 -10.11
N ARG A 119 -7.94 35.87 -9.05
CA ARG A 119 -7.47 36.59 -7.85
C ARG A 119 -7.31 35.68 -6.62
N VAL A 120 -7.27 34.36 -6.81
CA VAL A 120 -7.19 33.37 -5.72
C VAL A 120 -5.91 33.57 -4.89
N TYR A 121 -4.75 33.73 -5.53
CA TYR A 121 -3.48 34.11 -4.88
C TYR A 121 -3.63 35.28 -3.90
N TYR A 122 -4.22 36.38 -4.35
CA TYR A 122 -4.41 37.58 -3.52
C TYR A 122 -5.43 37.35 -2.42
N THR A 123 -6.51 36.63 -2.74
CA THR A 123 -7.57 36.35 -1.77
C THR A 123 -7.08 35.45 -0.64
N LEU A 124 -6.24 34.45 -0.93
CA LEU A 124 -5.64 33.56 0.06
C LEU A 124 -4.54 34.22 0.89
N ASN A 125 -3.72 35.10 0.31
CA ASN A 125 -2.62 35.72 1.05
C ASN A 125 -3.03 37.00 1.80
N VAL A 126 -4.08 37.70 1.37
CA VAL A 126 -4.43 39.03 1.90
C VAL A 126 -5.83 39.10 2.49
N LEU A 127 -6.82 38.42 1.92
CA LEU A 127 -8.22 38.51 2.37
C LEU A 127 -8.61 37.41 3.36
N ARG A 128 -7.85 36.32 3.43
CA ARG A 128 -8.14 35.18 4.30
C ARG A 128 -6.94 34.87 5.19
N ASP A 129 -7.23 34.74 6.48
CA ASP A 129 -6.29 34.32 7.52
C ASP A 129 -6.58 32.87 7.97
N ASP A 130 -7.36 32.12 7.19
CA ASP A 130 -7.75 30.74 7.50
C ASP A 130 -6.67 29.71 7.12
N ILE A 131 -5.76 30.07 6.21
CA ILE A 131 -4.72 29.20 5.66
C ILE A 131 -3.37 29.91 5.73
N ASP A 132 -2.56 29.52 6.72
CA ASP A 132 -1.20 30.01 6.85
C ASP A 132 -0.28 29.42 5.76
N ASN A 133 0.55 30.28 5.17
CA ASN A 133 1.63 29.95 4.22
C ASN A 133 1.20 28.97 3.10
N PRO A 134 0.24 29.36 2.22
CA PRO A 134 -0.29 28.48 1.18
C PRO A 134 0.81 27.92 0.27
N ASP A 135 1.82 28.73 -0.08
CA ASP A 135 2.96 28.31 -0.89
C ASP A 135 3.76 27.17 -0.25
N GLN A 136 3.95 27.26 1.08
CA GLN A 136 4.64 26.24 1.85
C GLN A 136 3.82 24.95 1.90
N ARG A 137 2.49 25.05 2.06
CA ARG A 137 1.60 23.87 2.06
C ARG A 137 1.60 23.18 0.69
N ILE A 138 1.52 23.95 -0.40
CA ILE A 138 1.57 23.40 -1.77
C ILE A 138 2.91 22.72 -2.05
N SER A 139 4.02 23.22 -1.51
CA SER A 139 5.35 22.63 -1.75
C SER A 139 5.65 21.44 -0.83
N GLN A 140 5.47 21.61 0.48
CA GLN A 140 5.91 20.65 1.51
C GLN A 140 4.85 19.58 1.81
N ASP A 141 3.59 19.97 1.95
CA ASP A 141 2.55 19.02 2.34
C ASP A 141 2.17 18.11 1.17
N VAL A 142 2.17 18.63 -0.07
CA VAL A 142 2.02 17.81 -1.29
C VAL A 142 3.15 16.79 -1.40
N GLU A 143 4.40 17.22 -1.18
CA GLU A 143 5.55 16.30 -1.19
C GLU A 143 5.37 15.18 -0.16
N ARG A 144 5.07 15.55 1.10
CA ARG A 144 4.91 14.58 2.18
C ARG A 144 3.74 13.64 1.91
N PHE A 145 2.63 14.18 1.43
CA PHE A 145 1.44 13.42 1.06
C PHE A 145 1.75 12.39 -0.03
N CYS A 146 2.32 12.82 -1.16
CA CYS A 146 2.66 11.92 -2.28
C CYS A 146 3.68 10.85 -1.86
N ARG A 147 4.67 11.21 -1.02
CA ARG A 147 5.68 10.26 -0.53
C ARG A 147 5.08 9.21 0.40
N GLN A 148 4.20 9.62 1.31
CA GLN A 148 3.50 8.68 2.19
C GLN A 148 2.56 7.79 1.37
N LEU A 149 1.77 8.38 0.48
CA LEU A 149 0.83 7.66 -0.37
C LEU A 149 1.53 6.60 -1.23
N SER A 150 2.65 6.93 -1.88
CA SER A 150 3.39 5.96 -2.70
C SER A 150 4.00 4.83 -1.88
N SER A 151 4.58 5.14 -0.72
CA SER A 151 5.16 4.13 0.18
C SER A 151 4.10 3.19 0.79
N MET A 152 2.87 3.67 0.92
CA MET A 152 1.73 2.88 1.39
C MET A 152 1.04 2.14 0.26
N ALA A 153 1.15 2.59 -1.00
CA ALA A 153 0.45 2.00 -2.14
C ALA A 153 0.71 0.50 -2.28
N SER A 154 1.99 0.07 -2.34
CA SER A 154 2.33 -1.36 -2.43
C SER A 154 1.78 -2.17 -1.25
N LYS A 155 1.85 -1.62 -0.02
CA LYS A 155 1.37 -2.29 1.19
C LYS A 155 -0.16 -2.42 1.22
N LEU A 156 -0.86 -1.38 0.79
CA LEU A 156 -2.32 -1.35 0.73
C LEU A 156 -2.86 -2.28 -0.36
N ILE A 157 -2.14 -2.42 -1.48
CA ILE A 157 -2.49 -3.38 -2.53
C ILE A 157 -2.31 -4.80 -2.01
N VAL A 158 -1.16 -5.12 -1.42
CA VAL A 158 -0.82 -6.49 -0.97
C VAL A 158 -1.70 -6.96 0.18
N SER A 159 -1.96 -6.09 1.17
CA SER A 159 -2.67 -6.42 2.41
C SER A 159 -3.96 -7.26 2.23
N PRO A 160 -4.95 -6.87 1.40
CA PRO A 160 -6.17 -7.65 1.22
C PRO A 160 -5.90 -9.02 0.57
N PHE A 161 -5.01 -9.13 -0.42
CA PHE A 161 -4.69 -10.41 -1.07
C PHE A 161 -4.00 -11.35 -0.09
N THR A 162 -3.01 -10.85 0.65
CA THR A 162 -2.29 -11.59 1.67
C THR A 162 -3.22 -12.05 2.79
N LEU A 163 -4.13 -11.18 3.24
CA LEU A 163 -5.12 -11.51 4.26
C LEU A 163 -6.04 -12.64 3.79
N VAL A 164 -6.60 -12.54 2.58
CA VAL A 164 -7.47 -13.59 2.02
C VAL A 164 -6.70 -14.91 1.86
N TYR A 165 -5.48 -14.86 1.33
CA TYR A 165 -4.63 -16.03 1.13
C TYR A 165 -4.33 -16.75 2.45
N TYR A 166 -3.85 -16.03 3.47
CA TYR A 166 -3.53 -16.63 4.76
C TYR A 166 -4.78 -17.09 5.53
N THR A 167 -5.91 -16.38 5.39
CA THR A 167 -7.19 -16.82 5.96
C THR A 167 -7.61 -18.15 5.35
N TYR A 168 -7.54 -18.27 4.01
CA TYR A 168 -7.84 -19.51 3.30
C TYR A 168 -6.91 -20.66 3.71
N GLN A 169 -5.59 -20.39 3.77
CA GLN A 169 -4.61 -21.39 4.18
C GLN A 169 -4.83 -21.87 5.61
N CYS A 170 -5.18 -20.95 6.53
CA CYS A 170 -5.52 -21.27 7.91
C CYS A 170 -6.74 -22.21 7.99
N PHE A 171 -7.80 -21.90 7.26
CA PHE A 171 -9.01 -22.72 7.21
C PHE A 171 -8.73 -24.13 6.67
N GLN A 172 -7.95 -24.23 5.59
CA GLN A 172 -7.60 -25.53 4.99
C GLN A 172 -6.77 -26.39 5.95
N ARG A 173 -5.82 -25.79 6.67
CA ARG A 173 -5.00 -26.50 7.67
C ARG A 173 -5.82 -26.97 8.86
N PHE A 174 -6.77 -26.16 9.33
CA PHE A 174 -7.70 -26.56 10.38
C PHE A 174 -8.53 -27.79 9.97
N LYS A 175 -9.10 -27.77 8.75
CA LYS A 175 -9.90 -28.89 8.24
C LYS A 175 -9.07 -30.19 8.12
N HIS A 176 -7.85 -30.12 7.59
CA HIS A 176 -6.96 -31.28 7.51
C HIS A 176 -6.61 -31.85 8.89
N MET A 177 -6.37 -31.00 9.89
CA MET A 177 -6.11 -31.42 11.26
C MET A 177 -7.32 -32.13 11.88
N GLN A 178 -8.52 -31.57 11.71
CA GLN A 178 -9.77 -32.16 12.21
C GLN A 178 -10.00 -33.57 11.67
N ILE A 179 -9.75 -33.80 10.37
CA ILE A 179 -9.90 -35.11 9.73
C ILE A 179 -8.89 -36.12 10.30
N ARG A 180 -7.63 -35.70 10.49
CA ARG A 180 -6.57 -36.55 11.07
C ARG A 180 -6.92 -36.97 12.50
N VAL A 181 -7.32 -36.04 13.35
CA VAL A 181 -7.72 -36.31 14.73
C VAL A 181 -8.93 -37.25 14.79
N ASN A 182 -9.93 -37.04 13.93
CA ASN A 182 -11.10 -37.90 13.90
C ASN A 182 -10.78 -39.33 13.39
N ALA A 183 -9.88 -39.45 12.41
CA ALA A 183 -9.42 -40.75 11.91
C ALA A 183 -8.60 -41.50 12.96
N GLU A 184 -7.71 -40.83 13.69
CA GLU A 184 -6.94 -41.42 14.80
C GLU A 184 -7.87 -41.87 15.94
N SER A 185 -8.88 -41.06 16.27
CA SER A 185 -9.89 -41.41 17.27
C SER A 185 -10.68 -42.66 16.86
N ALA A 186 -11.15 -42.72 15.60
CA ALA A 186 -11.87 -43.88 15.07
C ALA A 186 -11.01 -45.16 15.06
N ALA A 187 -9.74 -45.05 14.68
CA ALA A 187 -8.79 -46.16 14.72
C ALA A 187 -8.53 -46.66 16.15
N PHE A 188 -8.46 -45.75 17.13
CA PHE A 188 -8.31 -46.09 18.55
C PHE A 188 -9.53 -46.84 19.09
N TYR A 189 -10.75 -46.39 18.78
CA TYR A 189 -11.99 -47.08 19.17
C TYR A 189 -12.10 -48.49 18.57
N SER A 190 -11.76 -48.66 17.29
CA SER A 190 -11.80 -49.98 16.64
C SER A 190 -10.78 -50.95 17.26
N ARG A 191 -9.59 -50.48 17.64
CA ARG A 191 -8.56 -51.31 18.27
C ARG A 191 -8.98 -51.83 19.66
N HIS A 192 -9.78 -51.07 20.41
CA HIS A 192 -10.26 -51.48 21.73
C HIS A 192 -11.44 -52.46 21.70
N GLN A 193 -12.19 -52.59 20.59
CA GLN A 193 -13.29 -53.57 20.48
C GLN A 193 -12.82 -54.99 20.10
N HIS A 194 -11.55 -55.15 19.70
CA HIS A 194 -10.96 -56.44 19.30
C HIS A 194 -10.08 -57.08 20.39
N LEU A 195 -10.12 -56.55 21.62
CA LEU A 195 -9.49 -57.10 22.84
C LEU A 195 -10.60 -57.51 23.81
#